data_AF-A0AA42L2U8-F1
#
_entry.id   AF-A0AA42L2U8-F1
#
_cell.length_a   1.000
_cell.length_b   1.000
_cell.length_c   1.000
_cell.angle_alpha   90.00
_cell.angle_beta   90.00
_cell.angle_gamma   90.00
#
_symmetry.space_group_name_H-M   'P 1'
#
loop_
_entity.id
_entity.type
_entity.pdbx_description
1 polymer ?
#
loop_
_entity_poly.entity_id
_entity_poly.type
_entity_poly.pdbx_seq_one_letter_code
_entity_poly.pdbx_strand_id
1 'polypeptide(L)'
;MSQAEMKPEVSTAPWWKFGHVWLVLAGPAIVVAAGIATLVIATRGADPVVDPDYYQKGVNINEQLRNPDKSHAPAHAVRNHAATPADDLPNLAPK
;
A
#
# COMPACT_ATOMS: atom_id res chain seq x y z
N MET A 1 10.80 -12.48 -77.93
CA MET A 1 9.52 -12.34 -77.21
C MET A 1 9.83 -12.41 -75.73
N SER A 2 10.08 -11.26 -75.08
CA SER A 2 10.22 -11.20 -73.62
C SER A 2 8.83 -11.22 -73.01
N GLN A 3 8.48 -12.30 -72.32
CA GLN A 3 7.28 -12.36 -71.48
C GLN A 3 7.53 -11.44 -70.28
N ALA A 4 6.68 -10.44 -70.09
CA ALA A 4 6.65 -9.65 -68.88
C ALA A 4 6.10 -10.52 -67.73
N GLU A 5 6.91 -10.76 -66.71
CA GLU A 5 6.43 -11.34 -65.45
C GLU A 5 5.43 -10.38 -64.79
N MET A 6 4.14 -10.74 -64.79
CA MET A 6 3.15 -10.12 -63.91
C MET A 6 3.28 -10.74 -62.51
N LYS A 7 3.99 -10.04 -61.62
CA LYS A 7 3.94 -10.33 -60.19
C LYS A 7 2.55 -9.95 -59.66
N PRO A 8 1.82 -10.87 -58.99
CA PRO A 8 0.55 -10.50 -58.37
C PRO A 8 0.83 -9.51 -57.24
N GLU A 9 0.33 -8.28 -57.36
CA GLU A 9 0.31 -7.33 -56.25
C GLU A 9 -0.74 -7.79 -55.24
N VAL A 10 -0.28 -8.41 -54.16
CA VAL A 10 -1.14 -8.77 -53.02
C VAL A 10 -1.44 -7.49 -52.23
N SER A 11 -2.56 -6.85 -52.53
CA SER A 11 -3.09 -5.75 -51.72
C SER A 11 -3.46 -6.28 -50.32
N THR A 12 -2.55 -6.15 -49.37
CA THR A 12 -2.75 -6.60 -47.99
C THR A 12 -3.64 -5.60 -47.27
N ALA A 13 -4.79 -6.06 -46.77
CA ALA A 13 -5.67 -5.23 -45.97
C ALA A 13 -4.94 -4.80 -44.67
N PRO A 14 -5.17 -3.56 -44.19
CA PRO A 14 -4.58 -3.10 -42.93
C PRO A 14 -4.91 -4.05 -41.76
N TRP A 15 -3.90 -4.35 -40.92
CA TRP A 15 -3.96 -5.39 -39.89
C TRP A 15 -5.09 -5.21 -38.85
N TRP A 16 -5.45 -3.97 -38.53
CA TRP A 16 -6.51 -3.64 -37.57
C TRP A 16 -7.92 -4.07 -37.98
N LYS A 17 -8.12 -4.49 -39.26
CA LYS A 17 -9.40 -4.98 -39.78
C LYS A 17 -9.63 -6.45 -39.43
N PHE A 18 -8.60 -7.19 -39.03
CA PHE A 18 -8.72 -8.60 -38.68
C PHE A 18 -9.09 -8.75 -37.20
N GLY A 19 -10.27 -9.29 -36.91
CA GLY A 19 -10.79 -9.44 -35.54
C GLY A 19 -9.87 -10.23 -34.60
N HIS A 20 -9.15 -11.23 -35.11
CA HIS A 20 -8.20 -12.02 -34.32
C HIS A 20 -7.05 -11.20 -33.74
N VAL A 21 -6.65 -10.09 -34.40
CA VAL A 21 -5.60 -9.23 -33.87
C VAL A 21 -6.04 -8.57 -32.56
N TRP A 22 -7.32 -8.20 -32.45
CA TRP A 22 -7.89 -7.68 -31.22
C TRP A 22 -7.96 -8.75 -30.12
N LEU A 23 -8.20 -10.02 -30.46
CA LEU A 23 -8.19 -11.11 -29.49
C LEU A 23 -6.78 -11.32 -28.89
N VAL A 24 -5.74 -11.22 -29.70
CA VAL A 24 -4.34 -11.30 -29.23
C VAL A 24 -3.98 -10.09 -28.37
N LEU A 25 -4.40 -8.88 -28.77
CA LEU A 25 -4.18 -7.64 -28.00
C LEU A 25 -4.99 -7.58 -26.69
N ALA A 26 -6.16 -8.20 -26.66
CA ALA A 26 -7.06 -8.18 -25.51
C ALA A 26 -6.42 -8.82 -24.27
N GLY A 27 -5.70 -9.94 -24.42
CA GLY A 27 -5.05 -10.62 -23.30
C GLY A 27 -4.12 -9.69 -22.49
N PRO A 28 -3.07 -9.12 -23.11
CA PRO A 28 -2.19 -8.16 -22.44
C PRO A 28 -2.93 -6.91 -21.94
N ALA A 29 -3.86 -6.37 -22.72
CA ALA A 29 -4.62 -5.17 -22.33
C ALA A 29 -5.44 -5.38 -21.05
N ILE A 30 -6.08 -6.55 -20.91
CA ILE A 30 -6.84 -6.92 -19.71
C ILE A 30 -5.93 -6.97 -18.48
N VAL A 31 -4.73 -7.57 -18.60
CA VAL A 31 -3.79 -7.68 -17.46
C VAL A 31 -3.30 -6.31 -17.01
N VAL A 32 -3.00 -5.41 -17.95
CA VAL A 32 -2.60 -4.03 -17.63
C VAL A 32 -3.74 -3.29 -16.89
N ALA A 33 -4.97 -3.39 -17.39
CA ALA A 33 -6.14 -2.79 -16.75
C ALA A 33 -6.37 -3.35 -15.33
N ALA A 34 -6.23 -4.67 -15.17
CA ALA A 34 -6.33 -5.33 -13.87
C ALA A 34 -5.25 -4.83 -12.89
N GLY A 35 -3.99 -4.72 -13.33
CA GLY A 35 -2.90 -4.20 -12.50
C GLY A 35 -3.13 -2.76 -12.03
N ILE A 36 -3.66 -1.90 -12.91
CA ILE A 36 -4.04 -0.53 -12.54
C ILE A 36 -5.20 -0.56 -11.53
N ALA A 37 -6.22 -1.38 -11.75
CA ALA A 37 -7.33 -1.50 -10.81
C ALA A 37 -6.85 -1.96 -9.42
N THR A 38 -5.95 -2.94 -9.36
CA THR A 38 -5.33 -3.39 -8.11
C THR A 38 -4.54 -2.27 -7.44
N LEU A 39 -3.75 -1.50 -8.20
CA LEU A 39 -3.01 -0.36 -7.66
C LEU A 39 -3.95 0.70 -7.06
N VAL A 40 -5.07 0.98 -7.73
CA VAL A 40 -6.08 1.92 -7.24
C VAL A 40 -6.69 1.42 -5.93
N ILE A 41 -7.00 0.13 -5.82
CA ILE A 41 -7.52 -0.46 -4.58
C ILE A 41 -6.46 -0.40 -3.47
N ALA A 42 -5.21 -0.74 -3.78
CA ALA A 42 -4.12 -0.78 -2.80
C ALA A 42 -3.78 0.61 -2.23
N THR A 43 -3.90 1.67 -3.04
CA THR A 43 -3.58 3.04 -2.61
C THR A 43 -4.74 3.72 -1.89
N ARG A 44 -5.98 3.31 -2.14
CA ARG A 44 -7.16 3.89 -1.49
C ARG A 44 -7.42 3.20 -0.16
N GLY A 45 -7.30 3.95 0.94
CA GLY A 45 -7.62 3.43 2.27
C GLY A 45 -6.53 2.52 2.86
N ALA A 46 -5.29 2.63 2.38
CA ALA A 46 -4.16 2.06 3.08
C ALA A 46 -4.06 2.72 4.46
N ASP A 47 -4.39 1.96 5.51
CA ASP A 47 -4.25 2.40 6.90
C ASP A 47 -2.75 2.60 7.19
N PRO A 48 -2.30 3.80 7.60
CA PRO A 48 -0.90 4.04 7.91
C PRO A 48 -0.43 3.12 9.05
N VAL A 49 0.37 2.11 8.68
CA VAL A 49 0.94 1.13 9.63
C VAL A 49 1.92 1.76 10.61
N VAL A 50 2.49 2.91 10.24
CA VAL A 50 3.44 3.66 11.06
C VAL A 50 2.97 5.10 11.14
N ASP A 51 2.83 5.58 12.37
CA ASP A 51 2.56 6.99 12.67
C ASP A 51 3.67 7.85 12.03
N PRO A 52 3.37 8.92 11.28
CA PRO A 52 4.39 9.75 10.63
C PRO A 52 5.49 10.22 11.59
N ASP A 53 5.11 10.46 12.84
CA ASP A 53 6.01 10.93 13.89
C ASP A 53 6.57 9.80 14.77
N TYR A 54 6.41 8.53 14.37
CA TYR A 54 6.87 7.37 15.16
C TYR A 54 8.35 7.50 15.57
N TYR A 55 9.20 7.96 14.65
CA TYR A 55 10.62 8.14 14.92
C TYR A 55 10.87 9.28 15.92
N GLN A 56 10.14 10.40 15.79
CA GLN A 56 10.25 11.52 16.72
C GLN A 56 9.75 11.14 18.12
N LYS A 57 8.64 10.38 18.19
CA LYS A 57 8.12 9.81 19.44
C LYS A 57 9.13 8.87 20.10
N GLY A 58 9.84 8.05 19.32
CA GLY A 58 10.89 7.15 19.81
C GLY A 58 12.08 7.89 20.43
N VAL A 59 12.55 8.96 19.79
CA VAL A 59 13.67 9.78 20.30
C VAL A 59 13.28 10.52 21.58
N ASN A 60 12.06 11.03 21.65
CA ASN A 60 11.55 11.83 22.77
C ASN A 60 10.81 11.01 23.83
N ILE A 61 10.95 9.68 23.83
CA ILE A 61 10.24 8.82 24.79
C ILE A 61 10.57 9.17 26.24
N ASN A 62 11.78 9.64 26.51
CA ASN A 62 12.20 10.09 27.84
C ASN A 62 11.44 11.32 28.34
N GLU A 63 10.97 12.22 27.46
CA GLU A 63 10.11 13.35 27.84
C GLU A 63 8.70 12.89 28.16
N GLN A 64 8.16 11.93 27.41
CA GLN A 64 6.84 11.34 27.69
C GLN A 64 6.86 10.51 28.98
N LEU A 65 7.96 9.83 29.27
CA LEU A 65 8.15 9.06 30.51
C LEU A 65 8.39 9.94 31.75
N ARG A 66 8.72 11.23 31.58
CA ARG A 66 8.87 12.18 32.70
C ARG A 66 7.54 12.57 33.33
N ASN A 67 6.43 12.43 32.60
CA ASN A 67 5.09 12.69 33.10
C ASN A 67 4.16 11.56 32.61
N PRO A 68 4.34 10.33 33.13
CA PRO A 68 3.63 9.18 32.61
C PRO A 68 2.16 9.29 32.99
N ASP A 69 1.30 9.55 32.02
CA ASP A 69 -0.12 9.29 32.18
C ASP A 69 -0.31 7.84 32.62
N LYS A 70 -1.33 7.58 33.45
CA LYS A 70 -1.70 6.22 33.89
C LYS A 70 -1.83 5.22 32.72
N SER A 71 -2.16 5.73 31.52
CA SER A 71 -2.25 4.98 30.27
C SER A 71 -0.91 4.50 29.69
N HIS A 72 0.22 5.10 30.10
CA HIS A 72 1.57 4.81 29.61
C HIS A 72 2.46 4.14 30.67
N ALA A 73 1.95 3.92 31.88
CA ALA A 73 2.71 3.27 32.93
C ALA A 73 2.90 1.76 32.66
N PRO A 74 4.02 1.16 33.13
CA PRO A 74 4.35 -0.23 32.83
C PRO A 74 3.22 -1.20 33.19
N ALA A 75 2.94 -2.18 32.33
CA ALA A 75 1.83 -3.13 32.52
C ALA A 75 1.87 -3.82 33.89
N HIS A 76 3.06 -4.14 34.39
CA HIS A 76 3.24 -4.74 35.72
C HIS A 76 2.80 -3.83 36.88
N ALA A 77 2.89 -2.51 36.72
CA ALA A 77 2.54 -1.51 37.72
C ALA A 77 1.05 -1.12 37.70
N VAL A 78 0.32 -1.31 36.58
CA VAL A 78 -1.06 -0.79 36.43
C VAL A 78 -2.14 -1.88 36.39
N ARG A 79 -1.78 -3.15 36.16
CA ARG A 79 -2.72 -4.28 35.95
C ARG A 79 -3.92 -4.39 36.90
N ASN A 80 -3.80 -3.95 38.16
CA ASN A 80 -4.90 -3.97 39.15
C ASN A 80 -5.29 -2.59 39.68
N HIS A 81 -4.73 -1.51 39.13
CA HIS A 81 -4.90 -0.14 39.63
C HIS A 81 -5.94 0.66 38.83
N ALA A 82 -6.84 0.02 38.09
CA ALA A 82 -7.80 0.68 37.20
C ALA A 82 -8.61 1.79 37.91
N ALA A 83 -9.07 1.54 39.14
CA ALA A 83 -9.86 2.48 39.93
C ALA A 83 -9.06 3.24 41.01
N THR A 84 -7.75 3.01 41.15
CA THR A 84 -6.92 3.73 42.14
C THR A 84 -6.82 5.21 41.74
N PRO A 85 -7.17 6.15 42.65
CA PRO A 85 -6.98 7.59 42.44
C PRO A 85 -5.51 7.93 42.16
N ALA A 86 -5.26 9.03 41.44
CA ALA A 86 -3.91 9.40 41.01
C ALA A 86 -2.91 9.55 42.17
N ASP A 87 -3.39 10.04 43.32
CA ASP A 87 -2.58 10.30 44.51
C ASP A 87 -2.14 9.02 45.26
N ASP A 88 -2.84 7.90 45.02
CA ASP A 88 -2.60 6.61 45.70
C ASP A 88 -1.85 5.60 44.81
N LEU A 89 -1.37 6.02 43.63
CA LEU A 89 -0.64 5.14 42.73
C LEU A 89 0.77 4.87 43.26
N PRO A 90 1.28 3.62 43.13
CA PRO A 90 2.68 3.33 43.43
C PRO A 90 3.60 4.11 42.47
N ASN A 91 4.85 4.34 42.87
CA ASN A 91 5.81 5.04 41.99
C ASN A 91 5.90 4.35 40.62
N LEU A 92 5.41 5.03 39.59
CA LEU A 92 5.34 4.54 38.20
C LEU A 92 6.62 4.84 37.43
N ALA A 93 7.56 5.59 38.03
CA ALA A 93 8.82 5.92 37.39
C ALA A 93 9.67 4.66 37.18
N PRO A 94 10.36 4.55 36.03
CA PRO A 94 11.31 3.47 35.80
C PRO A 94 12.42 3.51 36.86
N LYS A 95 12.80 2.34 37.37
CA LYS A 95 13.86 2.15 38.37
C LYS A 95 15.22 1.93 37.72
#